data_AF-B4M769-F1
#
_entry.id   AF-B4M769-F1
#
_cell.length_a   1.000
_cell.length_b   1.000
_cell.length_c   1.000
_cell.angle_alpha   90.00
_cell.angle_beta   90.00
_cell.angle_gamma   90.00
#
_symmetry.space_group_name_H-M   'P 1'
#
loop_
_entity.id
_entity.type
_entity.pdbx_description
1 polymer ?
#
loop_
_entity_poly.entity_id
_entity_poly.type
_entity_poly.pdbx_seq_one_letter_code
_entity_poly.pdbx_strand_id
1 'polypeptide(L)'
;MRNNSTWLGATIGLLLLLLMMMLMMLDSYEAVSEPVCTYRNAEDETVFLKYLPLLKKGQDYVDFGKEGKCLKRAICTDTFKTIVEECADQKVTCLNKQRYTGVFPACCVKCA
;
A
#
# COMPACT_ATOMS: atom_id res chain seq x y z
N MET A 1 67.02 -9.03 -11.83
CA MET A 1 66.44 -8.44 -10.61
C MET A 1 65.06 -7.92 -10.97
N ARG A 2 63.99 -8.59 -10.52
CA ARG A 2 62.60 -8.22 -10.81
C ARG A 2 62.29 -7.00 -9.95
N ASN A 3 61.94 -5.87 -10.56
CA ASN A 3 61.73 -4.62 -9.84
C ASN A 3 60.38 -4.70 -9.10
N ASN A 4 60.39 -5.12 -7.84
CA ASN A 4 59.17 -5.32 -7.03
C ASN A 4 58.34 -4.02 -6.86
N SER A 5 58.96 -2.86 -7.07
CA SER A 5 58.32 -1.54 -6.99
C SER A 5 57.27 -1.31 -8.08
N THR A 6 57.48 -1.81 -9.31
CA THR A 6 56.51 -1.61 -10.41
C THR A 6 55.26 -2.48 -10.25
N TRP A 7 55.39 -3.63 -9.58
CA TRP A 7 54.29 -4.53 -9.25
C TRP A 7 53.40 -3.95 -8.15
N LEU A 8 53.98 -3.29 -7.15
CA LEU A 8 53.25 -2.60 -6.07
C LEU A 8 52.43 -1.40 -6.60
N GLY A 9 52.98 -0.63 -7.54
CA GLY A 9 52.24 0.46 -8.17
C GLY A 9 51.04 -0.02 -8.98
N ALA A 10 51.21 -1.12 -9.72
CA ALA A 10 50.14 -1.73 -10.51
C ALA A 10 49.00 -2.28 -9.64
N THR A 11 49.31 -2.92 -8.51
CA THR A 11 48.28 -3.46 -7.61
C THR A 11 47.48 -2.37 -6.91
N ILE A 12 48.14 -1.30 -6.46
CA ILE A 12 47.47 -0.14 -5.84
C ILE A 12 46.57 0.57 -6.84
N GLY A 13 47.04 0.75 -8.08
CA GLY A 13 46.24 1.35 -9.16
C GLY A 13 44.98 0.53 -9.46
N LEU A 14 45.10 -0.79 -9.52
CA LEU A 14 43.97 -1.69 -9.76
C LEU A 14 42.93 -1.63 -8.62
N LEU A 15 43.38 -1.59 -7.37
CA LEU A 15 42.51 -1.49 -6.18
C LEU A 15 41.71 -0.19 -6.16
N LEU A 16 42.35 0.94 -6.48
CA LEU A 16 41.67 2.24 -6.55
C LEU A 16 40.61 2.29 -7.66
N LEU A 17 40.89 1.65 -8.79
CA LEU A 17 39.97 1.57 -9.94
C LEU A 17 38.75 0.71 -9.61
N LEU A 18 38.95 -0.42 -8.93
CA LEU A 18 37.87 -1.27 -8.41
C LEU A 18 37.01 -0.54 -7.37
N LEU A 19 37.63 0.25 -6.48
CA LEU A 19 36.92 1.04 -5.48
C LEU A 19 36.04 2.11 -6.13
N MET A 20 36.56 2.84 -7.13
CA MET A 20 35.77 3.81 -7.91
C MET A 20 34.60 3.14 -8.61
N MET A 21 34.80 1.96 -9.17
CA MET A 21 33.75 1.22 -9.88
C MET A 21 32.63 0.77 -8.93
N MET A 22 32.95 0.36 -7.70
CA MET A 22 31.94 0.05 -6.68
C MET A 22 31.19 1.30 -6.19
N LEU A 23 31.87 2.44 -6.06
CA LEU A 23 31.26 3.72 -5.68
C LEU A 23 30.23 4.19 -6.70
N MET A 24 30.48 3.99 -8.00
CA MET A 24 29.51 4.34 -9.05
C MET A 24 28.27 3.43 -9.08
N MET A 25 28.34 2.23 -8.49
CA MET A 25 27.22 1.28 -8.44
C MET A 25 26.32 1.48 -7.21
N LEU A 26 26.67 2.38 -6.29
CA LEU A 26 25.88 2.66 -5.08
C LEU A 26 24.72 3.65 -5.34
N ASP A 27 24.68 4.31 -6.49
CA ASP A 27 23.78 5.45 -6.75
C ASP A 27 22.44 5.08 -7.44
N SER A 28 22.13 3.79 -7.59
CA SER A 28 20.94 3.34 -8.34
C SER A 28 19.92 2.54 -7.53
N TYR A 29 19.78 2.81 -6.23
CA TYR A 29 18.63 2.32 -5.48
C TYR A 29 17.52 3.37 -5.52
N GLU A 30 16.74 3.37 -6.60
CA GLU A 30 15.43 4.02 -6.60
C GLU A 30 14.55 3.27 -5.60
N ALA A 31 14.32 3.88 -4.43
CA ALA A 31 13.38 3.38 -3.44
C ALA A 31 11.95 3.50 -4.00
N VAL A 32 11.51 2.49 -4.76
CA VAL A 32 10.13 2.39 -5.22
C VAL A 32 9.27 1.94 -4.04
N SER A 33 8.52 2.87 -3.44
CA SER A 33 7.52 2.53 -2.43
C SER A 33 6.44 1.63 -3.03
N GLU A 34 5.99 0.63 -2.28
CA GLU A 34 4.83 -0.17 -2.68
C GLU A 34 3.64 0.75 -2.99
N PRO A 35 2.96 0.59 -4.14
CA PRO A 35 1.78 1.38 -4.44
C PRO A 35 0.66 1.12 -3.42
N VAL A 36 0.12 2.19 -2.85
CA VAL A 36 -0.96 2.16 -1.86
C VAL A 36 -2.11 3.07 -2.30
N CYS A 37 -3.33 2.67 -1.98
CA CYS A 37 -4.49 3.53 -2.10
C CYS A 37 -4.59 4.46 -0.90
N THR A 38 -5.00 5.70 -1.12
CA THR A 38 -5.27 6.67 -0.06
C THR A 38 -6.76 6.97 0.01
N TYR A 39 -7.25 7.14 1.22
CA TYR A 39 -8.64 7.48 1.49
C TYR A 39 -8.69 8.46 2.66
N ARG A 40 -9.58 9.46 2.59
CA ARG A 40 -9.88 10.36 3.71
C ARG A 40 -11.18 9.94 4.39
N ASN A 41 -11.09 9.59 5.67
CA ASN A 41 -12.26 9.20 6.47
C ASN A 41 -13.11 10.43 6.87
N ALA A 42 -14.22 10.18 7.56
CA ALA A 42 -15.13 11.21 8.04
C ALA A 42 -14.52 12.13 9.10
N GLU A 43 -13.43 11.72 9.75
CA GLU A 43 -12.65 12.49 10.72
C GLU A 43 -11.48 13.25 10.07
N ASP A 44 -11.43 13.29 8.74
CA ASP A 44 -10.41 13.96 7.92
C ASP A 44 -9.00 13.33 7.99
N GLU A 45 -8.89 12.14 8.58
CA GLU A 45 -7.67 11.36 8.69
C GLU A 45 -7.38 10.59 7.39
N THR A 46 -6.09 10.46 7.07
CA THR A 46 -5.63 9.67 5.92
C THR A 46 -5.48 8.20 6.30
N VAL A 47 -6.23 7.35 5.61
CA VAL A 47 -6.15 5.90 5.69
C VAL A 47 -5.42 5.36 4.46
N PHE A 48 -4.45 4.49 4.69
CA PHE A 48 -3.72 3.79 3.65
C PHE A 48 -4.29 2.38 3.49
N LEU A 49 -4.72 2.06 2.27
CA LEU A 49 -5.29 0.77 1.90
C LEU A 49 -4.36 0.05 0.94
N LYS A 50 -4.17 -1.25 1.16
CA LYS A 50 -3.38 -2.10 0.26
C LYS A 50 -4.28 -2.95 -0.63
N TYR A 51 -3.84 -3.20 -1.86
CA TYR A 51 -4.32 -4.32 -2.63
C TYR A 51 -3.41 -5.52 -2.39
N LEU A 52 -3.98 -6.71 -2.14
CA LEU A 52 -3.23 -7.95 -1.90
C LEU A 52 -3.30 -8.82 -3.18
N PRO A 53 -2.28 -8.79 -4.06
CA PRO A 53 -2.37 -9.42 -5.38
C PRO A 53 -2.53 -10.94 -5.30
N LEU A 54 -1.89 -11.59 -4.32
CA LEU A 54 -1.97 -13.04 -4.13
C LEU A 54 -3.37 -13.51 -3.76
N LEU A 55 -4.14 -12.68 -3.06
CA LEU A 55 -5.52 -12.99 -2.65
C LEU A 55 -6.55 -12.41 -3.61
N LYS A 56 -6.12 -11.68 -4.65
CA LYS A 56 -6.97 -10.88 -5.55
C LYS A 56 -8.01 -10.05 -4.79
N LYS A 57 -7.60 -9.48 -3.66
CA LYS A 57 -8.51 -8.80 -2.73
C LYS A 57 -7.92 -7.47 -2.29
N GLY A 58 -8.72 -6.42 -2.44
CA GLY A 58 -8.47 -5.13 -1.82
C GLY A 58 -8.70 -5.16 -0.32
N GLN A 59 -7.81 -4.53 0.44
CA GLN A 59 -8.14 -4.16 1.81
C GLN A 59 -9.31 -3.18 1.79
N ASP A 60 -10.27 -3.43 2.67
CA ASP A 60 -11.41 -2.58 2.90
C ASP A 60 -11.25 -1.79 4.21
N TYR A 61 -11.71 -0.55 4.20
CA TYR A 61 -11.88 0.26 5.40
C TYR A 61 -13.32 0.75 5.45
N VAL A 62 -13.95 0.60 6.60
CA VAL A 62 -15.33 1.02 6.84
C VAL A 62 -15.31 2.22 7.77
N ASP A 63 -15.92 3.30 7.30
CA ASP A 63 -16.05 4.55 8.01
C ASP A 63 -17.30 4.50 8.90
N PHE A 64 -17.13 4.81 10.17
CA PHE A 64 -18.21 4.76 11.15
C PHE A 64 -18.58 6.16 11.61
N GLY A 65 -19.88 6.44 11.64
CA GLY A 65 -20.41 7.66 12.19
C GLY A 65 -20.56 7.59 13.69
N LYS A 66 -21.00 8.72 14.25
CA LYS A 66 -21.48 8.81 15.63
C LYS A 66 -22.62 7.79 15.80
N GLU A 67 -22.60 7.01 16.87
CA GLU A 67 -23.47 5.84 17.14
C GLU A 67 -23.02 4.49 16.53
N GLY A 68 -21.83 4.40 15.92
CA GLY A 68 -21.29 3.12 15.44
C GLY A 68 -22.00 2.57 14.20
N LYS A 69 -22.77 3.41 13.50
CA LYS A 69 -23.37 3.11 12.20
C LYS A 69 -22.36 3.36 11.10
N CYS A 70 -22.33 2.50 10.10
CA CYS A 70 -21.46 2.73 8.94
C CYS A 70 -21.95 3.91 8.10
N LEU A 71 -21.02 4.69 7.58
CA LEU A 71 -21.28 5.78 6.63
C LEU A 71 -20.96 5.30 5.21
N LYS A 72 -19.75 4.79 5.03
CA LYS A 72 -19.20 4.38 3.73
C LYS A 72 -18.09 3.36 3.90
N ARG A 73 -17.74 2.67 2.81
CA ARG A 73 -16.61 1.76 2.71
C ARG A 73 -15.68 2.22 1.60
N ALA A 74 -14.38 2.19 1.85
CA ALA A 74 -13.35 2.37 0.84
C ALA A 74 -12.66 1.02 0.54
N ILE A 75 -12.41 0.73 -0.73
CA ILE A 75 -11.71 -0.47 -1.20
C ILE A 75 -10.57 -0.07 -2.13
N CYS A 76 -9.39 -0.66 -1.94
CA CYS A 76 -8.30 -0.53 -2.89
C CYS A 76 -8.40 -1.57 -4.02
N THR A 77 -8.38 -1.14 -5.27
CA THR A 77 -8.43 -2.04 -6.43
C THR A 77 -7.04 -2.54 -6.85
N ASP A 78 -7.03 -3.50 -7.76
CA ASP A 78 -5.85 -4.04 -8.44
C ASP A 78 -5.02 -2.99 -9.20
N THR A 79 -5.68 -1.91 -9.61
CA THR A 79 -5.11 -0.75 -10.29
C THR A 79 -4.72 0.37 -9.33
N PHE A 80 -4.67 0.09 -8.02
CA PHE A 80 -4.36 1.03 -6.95
C PHE A 80 -5.27 2.27 -6.96
N LYS A 81 -6.55 2.05 -7.30
CA LYS A 81 -7.59 3.08 -7.21
C LYS A 81 -8.45 2.81 -5.99
N THR A 82 -8.82 3.89 -5.31
CA THR A 82 -9.80 3.84 -4.22
C THR A 82 -11.20 3.88 -4.80
N ILE A 83 -12.01 2.86 -4.53
CA ILE A 83 -13.46 2.90 -4.77
C ILE A 83 -14.15 3.15 -3.44
N VAL A 84 -15.11 4.09 -3.42
CA VAL A 84 -15.93 4.40 -2.25
C VAL A 84 -17.36 3.95 -2.50
N GLU A 85 -17.92 3.21 -1.55
CA GLU A 85 -19.33 2.78 -1.54
C GLU A 85 -20.04 3.41 -0.35
N GLU A 86 -21.10 4.17 -0.61
CA GLU A 86 -21.89 4.85 0.42
C GLU A 86 -22.98 3.93 0.99
N CYS A 87 -23.24 4.00 2.29
CA CYS A 87 -24.38 3.30 2.91
C CYS A 87 -25.73 3.85 2.41
N ALA A 88 -25.77 5.07 1.88
CA ALA A 88 -26.96 5.65 1.26
C ALA A 88 -27.48 4.77 0.11
N ASP A 89 -26.58 4.20 -0.68
CA ASP A 89 -26.89 3.37 -1.85
C ASP A 89 -27.28 1.93 -1.47
N GLN A 90 -26.96 1.50 -0.26
CA GLN A 90 -27.24 0.15 0.22
C GLN A 90 -28.70 -0.01 0.67
N LYS A 91 -29.35 -1.08 0.22
CA LYS A 91 -30.74 -1.43 0.56
C LYS A 91 -30.81 -2.50 1.65
N VAL A 92 -30.02 -2.32 2.71
CA VAL A 92 -30.00 -3.22 3.87
C VAL A 92 -31.08 -2.79 4.86
N THR A 93 -31.92 -3.73 5.27
CA THR A 93 -33.03 -3.56 6.20
C THR A 93 -32.92 -4.53 7.36
N CYS A 94 -33.61 -4.25 8.46
CA CYS A 94 -33.68 -5.17 9.61
C CYS A 94 -34.12 -6.59 9.22
N LEU A 95 -34.92 -6.74 8.16
CA LEU A 95 -35.45 -8.02 7.67
C LEU A 95 -34.46 -8.80 6.81
N ASN A 96 -33.56 -8.12 6.10
CA ASN A 96 -32.64 -8.75 5.15
C ASN A 96 -31.18 -8.73 5.60
N LYS A 97 -30.84 -8.07 6.73
CA LYS A 97 -29.45 -7.95 7.22
C LYS A 97 -28.72 -9.28 7.33
N GLN A 98 -29.41 -10.36 7.72
CA GLN A 98 -28.82 -11.70 7.84
C GLN A 98 -28.34 -12.31 6.51
N ARG A 99 -28.70 -11.72 5.36
CA ARG A 99 -28.27 -12.19 4.04
C ARG A 99 -26.87 -11.68 3.66
N TYR A 100 -26.33 -10.70 4.38
CA TYR A 100 -25.04 -10.09 4.10
C TYR A 100 -23.99 -10.65 5.07
N THR A 101 -22.82 -11.00 4.55
CA THR A 101 -21.68 -11.47 5.34
C THR A 101 -20.65 -10.34 5.51
N GLY A 102 -19.94 -10.33 6.64
CA GLY A 102 -18.97 -9.29 6.97
C GLY A 102 -19.61 -8.02 7.56
N VAL A 103 -18.80 -6.97 7.71
CA VAL A 103 -19.23 -5.70 8.33
C VAL A 103 -20.08 -4.89 7.34
N PHE A 104 -19.58 -4.61 6.14
CA PHE A 104 -20.28 -3.87 5.10
C PHE A 104 -20.78 -4.80 3.98
N PRO A 105 -22.02 -4.64 3.46
CA PRO A 105 -22.97 -3.57 3.76
C PRO A 105 -23.89 -3.86 4.95
N ALA A 106 -23.68 -4.97 5.69
CA ALA A 106 -24.57 -5.40 6.78
C ALA A 106 -24.80 -4.31 7.85
N CYS A 107 -23.80 -3.47 8.11
CA CYS A 107 -23.86 -2.36 9.04
C CYS A 107 -24.55 -1.08 8.51
N CYS A 108 -24.94 -1.05 7.22
CA CYS A 108 -25.75 0.02 6.62
C CYS A 108 -27.26 -0.19 6.86
N VAL A 109 -27.64 -0.92 7.90
CA VAL A 109 -29.01 -1.36 8.14
C VAL A 109 -29.94 -0.17 8.39
N LYS A 110 -31.06 -0.13 7.65
CA LYS A 110 -32.14 0.83 7.82
C LYS A 110 -33.32 0.08 8.46
N CYS A 111 -33.58 0.36 9.73
CA CYS A 111 -34.74 -0.16 10.44
C CYS A 111 -35.72 1.00 10.60
N ALA A 112 -36.91 0.83 10.00
CA ALA A 112 -38.01 1.79 10.13
C ALA A 112 -38.56 1.79 11.55
#